data_AF-A0A3B8WGQ8-F1
#
_entry.id   AF-A0A3B8WGQ8-F1
#
_cell.length_a   1.000
_cell.length_b   1.000
_cell.length_c   1.000
_cell.angle_alpha   90.00
_cell.angle_beta   90.00
_cell.angle_gamma   90.00
#
_symmetry.space_group_name_H-M   'P 1'
#
loop_
_entity.id
_entity.type
_entity.pdbx_description
1 polymer ?
#
loop_
_entity_poly.entity_id
_entity_poly.type
_entity_poly.pdbx_seq_one_letter_code
_entity_poly.pdbx_strand_id
1 'polypeptide(L)'
;LDTTDTTAPALAQTVEHAIAPETSAATAPTTRIEAETPAPEAEEPLFADTRETPLADTPETPQPVDNALQATGEQTETAANSEPFTVEPMPENPEMLAMAEPVSAMRSQRDVPETKPAPEPPKTGTLVLRSNVVGDQVTINGKSYGATRLDLELDPGRYDITIEKPGYQSWSNSVALEAGDELTLVGKLEAFTTVSYRNGEWRGGVTTGDGTWEDSSGLRYEGHFVDAEFDGSGTAWYADGSRYEGDWKRGERHGEGRWRSADGTTYTGQFQNDQFHGKGTLTLANGDILTGNWEEGRMNGHGSLTTADGMLYVGGFRNDEFHGQGALTYPDGRSYEGEFSNGEFHGKGSEVFADGKKYDGQYMEGKFHGKGLLRNPNGSSIEATFRHGEPYGQVRLTTAAGEVFTARTTEPGVCYREKSYRATQCPQLEGW
;
A
#
# COMPACT_ATOMS: atom_id res chain seq x y z
N LEU A 1 -10.30 -27.90 11.65
CA LEU A 1 -9.96 -27.13 12.86
C LEU A 1 -8.48 -26.78 12.76
N ASP A 2 -8.03 -25.71 12.11
CA ASP A 2 -8.67 -24.67 11.30
C ASP A 2 -7.64 -24.15 10.29
N THR A 3 -8.16 -23.60 9.22
CA THR A 3 -7.51 -23.05 8.01
C THR A 3 -6.70 -21.77 8.25
N THR A 4 -5.59 -21.58 7.53
CA THR A 4 -5.38 -20.43 6.62
C THR A 4 -4.23 -20.74 5.65
N ASP A 5 -4.64 -21.04 4.43
CA ASP A 5 -3.87 -21.18 3.22
C ASP A 5 -3.51 -19.76 2.73
N THR A 6 -2.22 -19.38 2.76
CA THR A 6 -1.77 -18.08 2.23
C THR A 6 -1.30 -18.31 0.81
N THR A 7 -2.26 -18.18 -0.12
CA THR A 7 -2.02 -18.14 -1.55
C THR A 7 -1.29 -16.84 -1.87
N ALA A 8 -0.03 -16.95 -2.28
CA ALA A 8 0.65 -15.88 -2.99
C ALA A 8 -0.15 -15.56 -4.26
N PRO A 9 -0.37 -14.28 -4.62
CA PRO A 9 -1.01 -13.99 -5.89
C PRO A 9 -0.04 -14.39 -7.00
N ALA A 10 -0.37 -15.49 -7.67
CA ALA A 10 0.15 -15.80 -8.99
C ALA A 10 -0.39 -14.74 -9.96
N LEU A 11 0.34 -13.64 -10.10
CA LEU A 11 0.08 -12.62 -11.11
C LEU A 11 1.34 -12.44 -11.96
N ALA A 12 1.57 -13.44 -12.80
CA ALA A 12 2.44 -13.38 -13.97
C ALA A 12 1.99 -14.46 -14.96
N GLN A 13 0.76 -14.35 -15.45
CA GLN A 13 0.27 -15.09 -16.62
C GLN A 13 -1.10 -14.56 -17.03
N THR A 14 -1.12 -13.52 -17.88
CA THR A 14 -2.07 -13.28 -19.00
C THR A 14 -2.05 -11.79 -19.40
N VAL A 15 -1.03 -11.41 -20.18
CA VAL A 15 -1.21 -10.45 -21.29
C VAL A 15 -0.51 -11.09 -22.49
N GLU A 16 -1.03 -12.24 -22.89
CA GLU A 16 -0.64 -12.88 -24.14
C GLU A 16 -1.95 -13.30 -24.79
N HIS A 17 -2.78 -12.32 -25.16
CA HIS A 17 -3.85 -12.40 -26.17
C HIS A 17 -4.33 -10.97 -26.44
N ALA A 18 -3.61 -10.28 -27.33
CA ALA A 18 -4.15 -9.14 -28.05
C ALA A 18 -3.46 -9.05 -29.43
N ILE A 19 -4.17 -9.57 -30.43
CA ILE A 19 -4.11 -9.19 -31.84
C ILE A 19 -2.76 -9.47 -32.55
N ALA A 20 -2.66 -10.68 -33.11
CA ALA A 20 -1.70 -10.99 -34.18
C ALA A 20 -2.01 -10.16 -35.44
N PRO A 21 -1.00 -9.68 -36.19
CA PRO A 21 -1.23 -9.01 -37.47
C PRO A 21 -1.45 -10.06 -38.57
N GLU A 22 -2.67 -10.14 -39.12
CA GLU A 22 -2.90 -10.88 -40.36
C GLU A 22 -2.30 -10.11 -41.56
N THR A 23 -1.31 -10.71 -42.22
CA THR A 23 -0.85 -10.31 -43.55
C THR A 23 -1.51 -11.18 -44.61
N SER A 24 -2.28 -10.56 -45.51
CA SER A 24 -2.87 -11.18 -46.70
C SER A 24 -2.01 -10.93 -47.95
N ALA A 25 -1.69 -11.99 -48.70
CA ALA A 25 -1.48 -11.99 -50.16
C ALA A 25 -1.65 -13.40 -50.76
N ALA A 26 -2.37 -13.49 -51.87
CA ALA A 26 -2.85 -14.65 -52.65
C ALA A 26 -1.74 -15.53 -53.31
N THR A 27 -1.90 -16.73 -53.93
CA THR A 27 -2.96 -17.27 -54.82
C THR A 27 -2.72 -18.79 -55.14
N ALA A 28 -3.78 -19.64 -55.08
CA ALA A 28 -4.19 -20.85 -55.87
C ALA A 28 -3.22 -22.06 -56.19
N PRO A 29 -3.70 -23.27 -56.68
CA PRO A 29 -5.08 -23.73 -56.97
C PRO A 29 -5.52 -25.14 -56.45
N THR A 30 -6.85 -25.32 -56.39
CA THR A 30 -7.72 -26.48 -56.73
C THR A 30 -7.46 -27.88 -56.15
N THR A 31 -8.38 -28.36 -55.28
CA THR A 31 -9.09 -29.64 -55.48
C THR A 31 -10.41 -29.73 -54.71
N ARG A 32 -11.38 -30.33 -55.40
CA ARG A 32 -12.81 -30.59 -55.10
C ARG A 32 -12.97 -31.81 -54.21
N ILE A 33 -13.76 -31.74 -53.13
CA ILE A 33 -14.58 -32.85 -52.59
C ILE A 33 -15.87 -32.27 -51.97
N GLU A 34 -16.97 -32.97 -52.24
CA GLU A 34 -18.36 -32.73 -51.83
C GLU A 34 -18.62 -33.06 -50.34
N ALA A 35 -19.68 -32.46 -49.78
CA ALA A 35 -20.76 -33.13 -49.01
C ALA A 35 -21.22 -32.38 -47.74
N GLU A 36 -22.54 -32.13 -47.76
CA GLU A 36 -23.51 -32.19 -46.65
C GLU A 36 -23.67 -31.04 -45.64
N THR A 37 -24.76 -30.30 -45.89
CA THR A 37 -25.63 -29.60 -44.94
C THR A 37 -26.19 -30.57 -43.87
N PRO A 38 -26.53 -30.08 -42.66
CA PRO A 38 -27.94 -29.69 -42.45
C PRO A 38 -28.14 -28.36 -41.69
N ALA A 39 -29.40 -27.92 -41.77
CA ALA A 39 -29.97 -26.64 -41.36
C ALA A 39 -30.18 -26.49 -39.83
N PRO A 40 -30.57 -25.31 -39.33
CA PRO A 40 -30.41 -24.88 -37.94
C PRO A 40 -31.64 -25.09 -37.06
N GLU A 41 -31.43 -25.21 -35.75
CA GLU A 41 -32.48 -25.04 -34.73
C GLU A 41 -32.49 -23.60 -34.22
N ALA A 42 -33.72 -23.09 -34.06
CA ALA A 42 -34.07 -21.75 -33.64
C ALA A 42 -34.47 -21.73 -32.16
N GLU A 43 -34.05 -20.71 -31.42
CA GLU A 43 -34.75 -20.28 -30.21
C GLU A 43 -34.90 -18.75 -30.22
N GLU A 44 -36.14 -18.30 -30.01
CA GLU A 44 -36.57 -16.90 -29.92
C GLU A 44 -36.29 -16.30 -28.52
N PRO A 45 -36.23 -14.96 -28.40
CA PRO A 45 -35.90 -14.27 -27.16
C PRO A 45 -37.12 -13.96 -26.29
N LEU A 46 -36.96 -14.07 -24.96
CA LEU A 46 -37.92 -13.55 -23.99
C LEU A 46 -37.50 -12.15 -23.52
N PHE A 47 -38.34 -11.18 -23.85
CA PHE A 47 -38.36 -9.83 -23.28
C PHE A 47 -38.86 -9.86 -21.83
N ALA A 48 -38.22 -9.08 -20.96
CA ALA A 48 -38.88 -8.54 -19.76
C ALA A 48 -38.35 -7.12 -19.44
N ASP A 49 -39.26 -6.19 -19.67
CA ASP A 49 -39.31 -4.78 -19.28
C ASP A 49 -39.19 -4.59 -17.76
N THR A 50 -38.42 -3.60 -17.29
CA THR A 50 -38.79 -2.79 -16.12
C THR A 50 -38.03 -1.45 -16.08
N ARG A 51 -38.71 -0.43 -16.57
CA ARG A 51 -38.96 0.90 -15.96
C ARG A 51 -37.85 1.63 -15.18
N GLU A 52 -37.58 2.82 -15.72
CA GLU A 52 -36.96 4.01 -15.13
C GLU A 52 -37.59 4.46 -13.79
N THR A 53 -36.77 5.04 -12.91
CA THR A 53 -37.09 6.29 -12.19
C THR A 53 -35.79 7.03 -11.83
N PRO A 54 -35.70 8.36 -12.04
CA PRO A 54 -34.51 9.15 -11.75
C PRO A 54 -34.59 9.78 -10.35
N LEU A 55 -33.47 9.85 -9.63
CA LEU A 55 -33.32 10.69 -8.46
C LEU A 55 -32.30 11.80 -8.75
N ALA A 56 -32.75 13.01 -8.46
CA ALA A 56 -32.16 14.28 -8.85
C ALA A 56 -31.02 14.72 -7.93
N ASP A 57 -30.15 15.54 -8.52
CA ASP A 57 -29.15 16.40 -7.91
C ASP A 57 -29.66 17.21 -6.72
N THR A 58 -28.82 17.33 -5.68
CA THR A 58 -28.49 18.65 -5.11
C THR A 58 -27.19 18.55 -4.28
N PRO A 59 -26.17 19.42 -4.53
CA PRO A 59 -24.98 19.48 -3.71
C PRO A 59 -25.13 20.56 -2.62
N GLU A 60 -24.92 20.21 -1.36
CA GLU A 60 -24.68 21.19 -0.29
C GLU A 60 -23.18 21.55 -0.24
N THR A 61 -22.88 22.84 -0.32
CA THR A 61 -21.53 23.42 -0.11
C THR A 61 -21.51 24.09 1.28
N PRO A 62 -20.42 23.98 2.06
CA PRO A 62 -20.39 24.36 3.46
C PRO A 62 -20.16 25.86 3.70
N GLN A 63 -20.64 26.37 4.84
CA GLN A 63 -20.30 27.69 5.38
C GLN A 63 -19.34 27.55 6.59
N PRO A 64 -18.45 28.52 6.82
CA PRO A 64 -17.30 28.38 7.71
C PRO A 64 -17.62 28.78 9.15
N VAL A 65 -16.91 28.18 10.11
CA VAL A 65 -16.82 28.69 11.48
C VAL A 65 -15.37 29.07 11.78
N ASP A 66 -15.10 30.37 11.64
CA ASP A 66 -13.97 31.04 12.26
C ASP A 66 -14.22 31.15 13.77
N ASN A 67 -13.22 30.78 14.57
CA ASN A 67 -13.01 31.44 15.86
C ASN A 67 -11.52 31.36 16.24
N ALA A 68 -10.80 32.41 15.84
CA ALA A 68 -9.54 32.82 16.43
C ALA A 68 -9.81 33.96 17.42
N LEU A 69 -9.33 33.79 18.67
CA LEU A 69 -9.10 34.85 19.65
C LEU A 69 -7.80 34.46 20.35
N GLN A 70 -6.67 34.88 19.79
CA GLN A 70 -5.89 36.08 20.15
C GLN A 70 -5.32 36.05 21.56
N ALA A 71 -4.00 35.90 21.56
CA ALA A 71 -3.07 36.28 22.61
C ALA A 71 -3.04 37.80 22.82
N THR A 72 -2.80 38.19 24.07
CA THR A 72 -2.13 39.44 24.48
C THR A 72 -1.10 39.00 25.53
N GLY A 73 0.20 39.23 25.32
CA GLY A 73 0.91 40.49 25.62
C GLY A 73 1.21 40.51 27.13
N GLU A 74 2.42 40.70 27.63
CA GLU A 74 3.62 41.34 27.11
C GLU A 74 4.78 41.02 28.08
N GLN A 75 6.01 41.07 27.58
CA GLN A 75 7.26 40.85 28.32
C GLN A 75 7.60 42.04 29.23
N THR A 76 8.34 41.79 30.31
CA THR A 76 9.39 42.75 30.74
C THR A 76 10.50 42.03 31.51
N GLU A 77 11.72 42.29 31.07
CA GLU A 77 13.00 41.83 31.62
C GLU A 77 13.34 42.53 32.95
N THR A 78 14.18 41.92 33.78
CA THR A 78 15.50 42.48 34.20
C THR A 78 16.21 41.59 35.24
N ALA A 79 17.53 41.71 35.27
CA ALA A 79 18.51 40.78 35.83
C ALA A 79 19.12 41.19 37.18
N ALA A 80 19.69 40.19 37.87
CA ALA A 80 20.96 40.15 38.60
C ALA A 80 21.25 41.04 39.86
N ASN A 81 21.42 40.33 40.98
CA ASN A 81 22.59 40.28 41.89
C ASN A 81 22.90 41.42 42.91
N SER A 82 22.93 41.09 44.21
CA SER A 82 24.03 41.37 45.19
C SER A 82 23.66 40.98 46.64
N GLU A 83 24.54 40.22 47.31
CA GLU A 83 24.54 39.89 48.77
C GLU A 83 25.15 41.03 49.63
N PRO A 84 25.51 40.87 50.93
CA PRO A 84 24.94 40.12 52.08
C PRO A 84 24.75 41.05 53.32
N PHE A 85 24.12 40.58 54.43
CA PHE A 85 24.37 41.19 55.75
C PHE A 85 24.19 40.23 56.95
N THR A 86 25.33 39.97 57.57
CA THR A 86 25.80 39.60 58.93
C THR A 86 24.85 39.30 60.12
N VAL A 87 25.35 38.39 60.98
CA VAL A 87 24.80 37.71 62.17
C VAL A 87 25.17 38.42 63.51
N GLU A 88 24.44 38.06 64.59
CA GLU A 88 24.86 37.84 66.02
C GLU A 88 24.10 38.67 67.09
N PRO A 89 24.06 38.27 68.40
CA PRO A 89 24.07 36.94 69.04
C PRO A 89 23.03 36.79 70.20
N MET A 90 23.01 35.60 70.85
CA MET A 90 22.29 35.28 72.11
C MET A 90 22.84 36.03 73.34
N PRO A 91 22.07 36.12 74.45
CA PRO A 91 22.64 36.29 75.78
C PRO A 91 22.45 35.07 76.72
N GLU A 92 23.46 34.85 77.57
CA GLU A 92 23.50 33.91 78.69
C GLU A 92 23.37 34.62 80.07
N ASN A 93 22.70 33.96 81.02
CA ASN A 93 22.89 33.96 82.51
C ASN A 93 22.53 35.24 83.35
N PRO A 94 22.46 35.23 84.73
CA PRO A 94 22.63 34.16 85.74
C PRO A 94 21.68 34.11 86.99
N GLU A 95 21.79 32.97 87.67
CA GLU A 95 21.57 32.49 89.05
C GLU A 95 21.24 33.38 90.30
N MET A 96 20.60 32.69 91.28
CA MET A 96 20.72 32.70 92.76
C MET A 96 19.65 33.37 93.64
N LEU A 97 19.03 32.56 94.52
CA LEU A 97 18.85 32.86 95.96
C LEU A 97 18.64 31.57 96.78
N ALA A 98 19.53 31.37 97.75
CA ALA A 98 19.59 30.25 98.69
C ALA A 98 18.65 30.46 99.88
N MET A 99 18.08 29.38 100.44
CA MET A 99 17.78 29.22 101.87
C MET A 99 17.88 27.74 102.28
N ALA A 100 18.45 27.50 103.46
CA ALA A 100 18.82 26.20 104.03
C ALA A 100 17.89 25.78 105.19
N GLU A 101 18.03 24.50 105.57
CA GLU A 101 17.64 23.79 106.82
C GLU A 101 16.35 22.91 106.80
N PRO A 102 16.21 21.86 107.66
CA PRO A 102 16.84 20.55 107.44
C PRO A 102 15.92 19.29 107.64
N VAL A 103 16.46 18.17 107.15
CA VAL A 103 16.30 16.73 107.47
C VAL A 103 15.12 16.21 108.32
N SER A 104 14.29 15.34 107.71
CA SER A 104 13.80 14.03 108.21
C SER A 104 12.86 13.41 107.16
N ALA A 105 12.75 12.11 106.87
CA ALA A 105 13.50 10.89 107.17
C ALA A 105 12.96 9.81 106.18
N MET A 106 13.80 8.84 105.76
CA MET A 106 13.48 7.43 105.38
C MET A 106 12.26 7.13 104.45
N ARG A 107 12.27 6.28 103.41
CA ARG A 107 13.12 5.15 102.99
C ARG A 107 12.60 4.66 101.62
N SER A 108 13.54 4.26 100.74
CA SER A 108 13.45 3.12 99.78
C SER A 108 12.27 2.98 98.81
N GLN A 109 12.53 3.20 97.51
CA GLN A 109 12.71 2.16 96.50
C GLN A 109 13.24 2.82 95.20
N ARG A 110 14.41 2.35 94.71
CA ARG A 110 14.87 2.66 93.35
C ARG A 110 14.14 1.68 92.45
N ASP A 111 13.29 2.18 91.57
CA ASP A 111 12.92 1.44 90.38
C ASP A 111 14.19 1.29 89.52
N VAL A 112 14.61 0.04 89.37
CA VAL A 112 15.64 -0.37 88.42
C VAL A 112 15.05 -0.14 87.02
N PRO A 113 15.71 0.58 86.10
CA PRO A 113 15.26 0.58 84.72
C PRO A 113 15.41 -0.84 84.19
N GLU A 114 14.33 -1.46 83.75
CA GLU A 114 14.41 -2.70 82.96
C GLU A 114 15.31 -2.42 81.75
N THR A 115 16.54 -2.89 81.81
CA THR A 115 17.42 -2.97 80.65
C THR A 115 16.75 -3.91 79.66
N LYS A 116 16.18 -3.33 78.60
CA LYS A 116 15.80 -4.03 77.38
C LYS A 116 16.97 -4.97 77.02
N PRO A 117 16.75 -6.28 76.83
CA PRO A 117 17.85 -7.18 76.47
C PRO A 117 18.56 -6.64 75.23
N ALA A 118 19.89 -6.65 75.26
CA ALA A 118 20.69 -6.28 74.10
C ALA A 118 20.22 -7.12 72.89
N PRO A 119 19.98 -6.52 71.72
CA PRO A 119 19.50 -7.26 70.57
C PRO A 119 20.48 -8.39 70.25
N GLU A 120 19.96 -9.61 70.04
CA GLU A 120 20.77 -10.74 69.58
C GLU A 120 21.55 -10.33 68.31
N PRO A 121 22.81 -10.77 68.15
CA PRO A 121 23.55 -10.48 66.93
C PRO A 121 22.74 -10.93 65.71
N PRO A 122 22.69 -10.12 64.64
CA PRO A 122 21.87 -10.42 63.47
C PRO A 122 22.28 -11.75 62.88
N LYS A 123 21.30 -12.57 62.49
CA LYS A 123 21.51 -13.90 61.88
C LYS A 123 21.43 -13.85 60.35
N THR A 124 20.89 -12.76 59.81
CA THR A 124 20.64 -12.51 58.38
C THR A 124 21.27 -11.18 57.96
N GLY A 125 21.48 -11.00 56.67
CA GLY A 125 21.79 -9.71 56.05
C GLY A 125 20.56 -9.15 55.32
N THR A 126 20.55 -7.85 55.07
CA THR A 126 19.49 -7.14 54.35
C THR A 126 19.97 -6.75 52.95
N LEU A 127 19.23 -7.14 51.92
CA LEU A 127 19.46 -6.76 50.53
C LEU A 127 18.32 -5.87 50.05
N VAL A 128 18.66 -4.65 49.66
CA VAL A 128 17.75 -3.62 49.16
C VAL A 128 17.98 -3.45 47.66
N LEU A 129 16.96 -3.74 46.85
CA LEU A 129 17.01 -3.64 45.39
C LEU A 129 16.11 -2.51 44.89
N ARG A 130 16.69 -1.66 44.04
CA ARG A 130 16.01 -0.52 43.41
C ARG A 130 16.32 -0.52 41.92
N SER A 131 15.46 0.14 41.15
CA SER A 131 15.59 0.27 39.70
C SER A 131 15.17 1.66 39.23
N ASN A 132 15.73 2.10 38.11
CA ASN A 132 15.32 3.32 37.42
C ASN A 132 14.01 3.16 36.60
N VAL A 133 13.51 1.92 36.45
CA VAL A 133 12.30 1.61 35.70
C VAL A 133 11.25 0.94 36.58
N VAL A 134 9.97 1.26 36.37
CA VAL A 134 8.85 0.68 37.12
C VAL A 134 8.34 -0.59 36.41
N GLY A 135 7.95 -1.60 37.18
CA GLY A 135 7.39 -2.86 36.66
C GLY A 135 8.43 -3.78 36.05
N ASP A 136 9.64 -3.79 36.60
CA ASP A 136 10.66 -4.78 36.29
C ASP A 136 10.42 -6.11 37.04
N GLN A 137 11.26 -7.10 36.77
CA GLN A 137 11.26 -8.39 37.45
C GLN A 137 12.65 -8.69 38.01
N VAL A 138 12.71 -9.10 39.26
CA VAL A 138 13.92 -9.48 39.97
C VAL A 138 13.98 -11.00 40.12
N THR A 139 15.12 -11.57 39.74
CA THR A 139 15.46 -12.98 39.92
C THR A 139 16.75 -13.08 40.73
N ILE A 140 16.76 -13.88 41.79
CA ILE A 140 17.94 -14.14 42.63
C ILE A 140 18.22 -15.63 42.66
N ASN A 141 19.43 -16.03 42.26
CA ASN A 141 19.84 -17.44 42.12
C ASN A 141 18.84 -18.27 41.29
N GLY A 142 18.26 -17.67 40.25
CA GLY A 142 17.26 -18.29 39.38
C GLY A 142 15.84 -18.35 39.94
N LYS A 143 15.59 -17.90 41.17
CA LYS A 143 14.24 -17.81 41.77
C LYS A 143 13.70 -16.39 41.62
N SER A 144 12.44 -16.26 41.22
CA SER A 144 11.79 -14.97 41.02
C SER A 144 11.25 -14.37 42.33
N TYR A 145 11.44 -13.06 42.52
CA TYR A 145 11.04 -12.32 43.72
C TYR A 145 10.08 -11.14 43.45
N GLY A 146 9.62 -10.96 42.20
CA GLY A 146 8.72 -9.87 41.82
C GLY A 146 9.45 -8.61 41.38
N ALA A 147 8.78 -7.45 41.39
CA ALA A 147 9.32 -6.18 40.94
C ALA A 147 10.08 -5.42 42.03
N THR A 148 10.99 -4.53 41.63
CA THR A 148 11.51 -3.51 42.55
C THR A 148 10.38 -2.49 42.88
N ARG A 149 10.33 -1.85 44.05
CA ARG A 149 11.26 -1.84 45.20
C ARG A 149 11.14 -3.11 46.04
N LEU A 150 12.27 -3.74 46.32
CA LEU A 150 12.32 -5.01 47.01
C LEU A 150 13.35 -4.96 48.13
N ASP A 151 12.93 -5.31 49.34
CA ASP A 151 13.76 -5.36 50.55
C ASP A 151 13.69 -6.79 51.09
N LEU A 152 14.82 -7.50 51.16
CA LEU A 152 14.89 -8.91 51.53
C LEU A 152 15.85 -9.14 52.69
N GLU A 153 15.42 -9.91 53.68
CA GLU A 153 16.32 -10.50 54.67
C GLU A 153 16.74 -11.89 54.18
N LEU A 154 18.04 -12.11 54.03
CA LEU A 154 18.61 -13.31 53.44
C LEU A 154 19.70 -13.88 54.36
N ASP A 155 19.87 -15.20 54.35
CA ASP A 155 20.96 -15.86 55.05
C ASP A 155 22.32 -15.42 54.47
N PRO A 156 23.43 -15.53 55.24
CA PRO A 156 24.74 -15.25 54.71
C PRO A 156 25.08 -16.17 53.53
N GLY A 157 25.52 -15.59 52.41
CA GLY A 157 25.73 -16.35 51.19
C GLY A 157 26.04 -15.51 49.96
N ARG A 158 26.22 -16.19 48.83
CA ARG A 158 26.41 -15.54 47.53
C ARG A 158 25.10 -15.51 46.75
N TYR A 159 24.81 -14.35 46.18
CA TYR A 159 23.59 -14.10 45.45
C TYR A 159 23.92 -13.54 44.06
N ASP A 160 23.41 -14.22 43.03
CA ASP A 160 23.38 -13.75 41.65
C ASP A 160 22.02 -13.10 41.40
N ILE A 161 22.01 -11.78 41.25
CA ILE A 161 20.81 -10.99 41.06
C ILE A 161 20.72 -10.56 39.60
N THR A 162 19.55 -10.74 39.01
CA THR A 162 19.18 -10.21 37.71
C THR A 162 17.93 -9.36 37.86
N ILE A 163 17.97 -8.14 37.33
CA ILE A 163 16.81 -7.25 37.18
C ILE A 163 16.57 -7.11 35.69
N GLU A 164 15.39 -7.51 35.25
CA GLU A 164 15.03 -7.51 33.84
C GLU A 164 13.67 -6.87 33.61
N LYS A 165 13.49 -6.26 32.44
CA LYS A 165 12.22 -5.72 32.01
C LYS A 165 12.12 -5.81 30.49
N PRO A 166 11.00 -6.30 29.93
CA PRO A 166 10.74 -6.14 28.51
C PRO A 166 10.85 -4.66 28.11
N GLY A 167 11.60 -4.33 27.08
CA GLY A 167 12.00 -2.96 26.75
C GLY A 167 13.45 -2.65 27.01
N TYR A 168 14.15 -3.42 27.84
CA TYR A 168 15.41 -2.97 28.46
C TYR A 168 16.49 -4.04 28.51
N GLN A 169 17.74 -3.61 28.43
CA GLN A 169 18.89 -4.46 28.72
C GLN A 169 18.84 -4.91 30.17
N SER A 170 18.93 -6.22 30.41
CA SER A 170 18.91 -6.77 31.76
C SER A 170 20.18 -6.37 32.52
N TRP A 171 20.01 -6.04 33.80
CA TRP A 171 21.09 -5.73 34.71
C TRP A 171 21.36 -6.95 35.58
N SER A 172 22.61 -7.35 35.72
CA SER A 172 22.98 -8.47 36.60
C SER A 172 24.18 -8.13 37.48
N ASN A 173 24.21 -8.64 38.70
CA ASN A 173 25.31 -8.47 39.64
C ASN A 173 25.38 -9.63 40.64
N SER A 174 26.60 -10.03 41.00
CA SER A 174 26.87 -11.11 41.96
C SER A 174 27.48 -10.54 43.23
N VAL A 175 26.80 -10.70 44.36
CA VAL A 175 27.24 -10.14 45.66
C VAL A 175 27.35 -11.21 46.72
N ALA A 176 28.23 -11.02 47.69
CA ALA A 176 28.27 -11.80 48.92
C ALA A 176 27.62 -10.97 50.03
N LEU A 177 26.80 -11.61 50.86
CA LEU A 177 26.10 -10.99 51.97
C LEU A 177 26.48 -11.72 53.26
N GLU A 178 26.94 -10.99 54.28
CA GLU A 178 27.21 -11.52 55.62
C GLU A 178 26.09 -11.19 56.61
N ALA A 179 26.12 -11.81 57.79
CA ALA A 179 25.12 -11.58 58.82
C ALA A 179 25.27 -10.18 59.41
N GLY A 180 24.20 -9.38 59.36
CA GLY A 180 24.20 -7.98 59.79
C GLY A 180 24.56 -6.97 58.69
N ASP A 181 24.90 -7.42 57.48
CA ASP A 181 25.13 -6.51 56.36
C ASP A 181 23.82 -5.84 55.90
N GLU A 182 23.92 -4.61 55.42
CA GLU A 182 22.86 -3.95 54.67
C GLU A 182 23.42 -3.47 53.34
N LEU A 183 23.05 -4.14 52.26
CA LEU A 183 23.53 -3.84 50.92
C LEU A 183 22.40 -3.28 50.06
N THR A 184 22.63 -2.09 49.49
CA THR A 184 21.72 -1.49 48.51
C THR A 184 22.31 -1.59 47.11
N LEU A 185 21.58 -2.21 46.18
CA LEU A 185 21.91 -2.23 44.76
C LEU A 185 20.85 -1.48 43.96
N VAL A 186 21.31 -0.69 42.99
CA VAL A 186 20.46 0.05 42.06
C VAL A 186 20.73 -0.46 40.65
N GLY A 187 19.78 -1.21 40.09
CA GLY A 187 19.78 -1.58 38.68
C GLY A 187 19.50 -0.36 37.82
N LYS A 188 20.38 -0.07 36.87
CA LYS A 188 20.13 0.91 35.81
C LYS A 188 19.88 0.16 34.52
N LEU A 189 18.62 0.10 34.12
CA LEU A 189 18.15 -0.54 32.90
C LEU A 189 18.11 0.51 31.78
N GLU A 190 18.82 0.23 30.69
CA GLU A 190 18.81 1.05 29.46
C GLU A 190 17.81 0.46 28.47
N ALA A 191 16.97 1.31 27.87
CA ALA A 191 15.98 0.85 26.90
C ALA A 191 16.67 0.34 25.62
N PHE A 192 16.14 -0.72 25.01
CA PHE A 192 16.50 -1.05 23.64
C PHE A 192 15.98 0.06 22.72
N THR A 193 16.88 0.61 21.89
CA THR A 193 16.56 1.64 20.90
C THR A 193 16.22 1.07 19.54
N THR A 194 16.37 -0.24 19.37
CA THR A 194 16.23 -0.93 18.09
C THR A 194 15.52 -2.24 18.32
N VAL A 195 14.47 -2.46 17.55
CA VAL A 195 13.71 -3.69 17.54
C VAL A 195 14.48 -4.71 16.70
N SER A 196 14.61 -5.95 17.18
CA SER A 196 15.30 -7.00 16.42
C SER A 196 14.62 -8.33 16.66
N TYR A 197 14.05 -8.89 15.59
CA TYR A 197 13.48 -10.23 15.60
C TYR A 197 14.41 -11.18 14.85
N ARG A 198 14.79 -12.27 15.51
CA ARG A 198 15.61 -13.31 14.90
C ARG A 198 15.22 -14.68 15.45
N ASN A 199 14.99 -15.64 14.56
CA ASN A 199 14.69 -17.04 14.92
C ASN A 199 13.48 -17.23 15.85
N GLY A 200 12.42 -16.42 15.70
CA GLY A 200 11.21 -16.60 16.53
C GLY A 200 11.13 -15.69 17.76
N GLU A 201 12.19 -14.95 18.10
CA GLU A 201 12.26 -14.19 19.34
C GLU A 201 12.54 -12.70 19.09
N TRP A 202 11.73 -11.84 19.71
CA TRP A 202 12.00 -10.40 19.83
C TRP A 202 13.04 -10.16 20.90
N ARG A 203 14.16 -9.54 20.55
CA ARG A 203 15.18 -9.17 21.54
C ARG A 203 14.60 -8.15 22.50
N GLY A 204 14.61 -8.51 23.79
CA GLY A 204 14.18 -7.63 24.86
C GLY A 204 12.68 -7.42 24.94
N GLY A 205 11.83 -8.15 24.22
CA GLY A 205 10.37 -7.98 24.29
C GLY A 205 9.85 -6.62 23.80
N VAL A 206 10.65 -5.89 23.00
CA VAL A 206 10.23 -4.66 22.33
C VAL A 206 9.61 -5.05 21.00
N THR A 207 8.39 -4.59 20.74
CA THR A 207 7.60 -4.96 19.55
C THR A 207 7.22 -3.75 18.71
N THR A 208 7.57 -2.54 19.16
CA THR A 208 7.25 -1.27 18.50
C THR A 208 8.51 -0.41 18.39
N GLY A 209 8.78 0.14 17.21
CA GLY A 209 9.99 0.91 16.90
C GLY A 209 10.69 0.42 15.63
N ASP A 210 11.81 1.05 15.26
CA ASP A 210 12.56 0.67 14.06
C ASP A 210 13.44 -0.56 14.31
N GLY A 211 13.55 -1.43 13.31
CA GLY A 211 14.23 -2.70 13.49
C GLY A 211 14.43 -3.55 12.25
N THR A 212 14.88 -4.78 12.51
CA THR A 212 15.05 -5.82 11.50
C THR A 212 14.28 -7.08 11.85
N TRP A 213 13.67 -7.71 10.84
CA TRP A 213 13.03 -9.02 10.91
C TRP A 213 13.68 -9.96 9.89
N GLU A 214 13.91 -11.20 10.29
CA GLU A 214 14.33 -12.29 9.41
C GLU A 214 13.67 -13.60 9.90
N ASP A 215 13.02 -14.33 9.00
CA ASP A 215 12.42 -15.62 9.29
C ASP A 215 12.93 -16.75 8.38
N SER A 216 12.48 -17.99 8.64
CA SER A 216 12.93 -19.17 7.90
C SER A 216 12.45 -19.23 6.45
N SER A 217 11.49 -18.39 6.05
CA SER A 217 11.06 -18.30 4.64
C SER A 217 12.08 -17.56 3.77
N GLY A 218 13.02 -16.82 4.40
CA GLY A 218 13.95 -15.93 3.71
C GLY A 218 13.41 -14.51 3.53
N LEU A 219 12.24 -14.19 4.10
CA LEU A 219 11.77 -12.81 4.24
C LEU A 219 12.68 -12.06 5.21
N ARG A 220 13.30 -11.00 4.71
CA ARG A 220 13.98 -9.99 5.53
C ARG A 220 13.19 -8.69 5.45
N TYR A 221 12.97 -8.04 6.58
CA TYR A 221 12.39 -6.70 6.63
C TYR A 221 13.26 -5.76 7.49
N GLU A 222 13.35 -4.51 7.07
CA GLU A 222 14.01 -3.43 7.79
C GLU A 222 13.13 -2.19 7.72
N GLY A 223 12.66 -1.73 8.87
CA GLY A 223 11.72 -0.62 8.95
C GLY A 223 11.06 -0.53 10.32
N HIS A 224 9.95 0.19 10.35
CA HIS A 224 9.20 0.43 11.58
C HIS A 224 8.24 -0.74 11.90
N PHE A 225 8.03 -0.95 13.19
CA PHE A 225 7.12 -1.96 13.73
C PHE A 225 6.15 -1.32 14.71
N VAL A 226 4.92 -1.83 14.75
CA VAL A 226 3.93 -1.54 15.79
C VAL A 226 3.34 -2.87 16.22
N ASP A 227 3.41 -3.17 17.52
CA ASP A 227 2.85 -4.39 18.11
C ASP A 227 3.25 -5.69 17.38
N ALA A 228 4.53 -5.77 16.99
CA ALA A 228 5.16 -6.88 16.29
C ALA A 228 4.76 -7.05 14.80
N GLU A 229 4.01 -6.10 14.25
CA GLU A 229 3.64 -6.06 12.83
C GLU A 229 4.47 -5.01 12.08
N PHE A 230 4.71 -5.21 10.79
CA PHE A 230 5.31 -4.18 9.93
C PHE A 230 4.33 -3.01 9.80
N ASP A 231 4.75 -1.80 10.13
CA ASP A 231 3.90 -0.62 10.10
C ASP A 231 4.75 0.63 9.87
N GLY A 232 4.22 1.64 9.17
CA GLY A 232 5.01 2.81 8.76
C GLY A 232 5.94 2.48 7.59
N SER A 233 7.07 3.16 7.47
CA SER A 233 7.96 2.96 6.32
C SER A 233 8.95 1.81 6.54
N GLY A 234 9.19 1.02 5.49
CA GLY A 234 10.14 -0.09 5.55
C GLY A 234 10.46 -0.73 4.20
N THR A 235 11.50 -1.55 4.20
CA THR A 235 11.91 -2.36 3.06
C THR A 235 11.81 -3.84 3.39
N ALA A 236 11.14 -4.62 2.53
CA ALA A 236 11.15 -6.07 2.57
C ALA A 236 11.94 -6.66 1.40
N TRP A 237 12.73 -7.68 1.67
CA TRP A 237 13.42 -8.53 0.69
C TRP A 237 12.89 -9.94 0.82
N TYR A 238 12.56 -10.56 -0.30
CA TYR A 238 11.95 -11.89 -0.36
C TYR A 238 12.97 -12.91 -0.89
N ALA A 239 12.75 -14.18 -0.59
CA ALA A 239 13.67 -15.26 -0.95
C ALA A 239 13.83 -15.47 -2.47
N ASP A 240 12.82 -15.09 -3.26
CA ASP A 240 12.85 -15.11 -4.72
C ASP A 240 13.71 -13.98 -5.32
N GLY A 241 14.17 -13.02 -4.50
CA GLY A 241 14.90 -11.83 -4.93
C GLY A 241 14.02 -10.60 -5.17
N SER A 242 12.69 -10.73 -5.01
CA SER A 242 11.77 -9.61 -5.04
C SER A 242 12.03 -8.65 -3.86
N ARG A 243 11.65 -7.38 -4.00
CA ARG A 243 11.83 -6.33 -2.99
C ARG A 243 10.65 -5.36 -3.00
N TYR A 244 10.20 -4.99 -1.82
CA TYR A 244 9.29 -3.87 -1.59
C TYR A 244 9.97 -2.78 -0.77
N GLU A 245 9.75 -1.52 -1.12
CA GLU A 245 10.19 -0.34 -0.36
C GLU A 245 9.04 0.66 -0.33
N GLY A 246 8.48 0.95 0.84
CA GLY A 246 7.30 1.81 0.94
C GLY A 246 6.64 1.76 2.30
N ASP A 247 5.38 2.18 2.32
CA ASP A 247 4.57 2.20 3.54
C ASP A 247 3.93 0.83 3.83
N TRP A 248 3.77 0.57 5.12
CA TRP A 248 3.20 -0.65 5.67
C TRP A 248 2.12 -0.29 6.66
N LYS A 249 1.13 -1.15 6.77
CA LYS A 249 0.08 -1.04 7.78
C LYS A 249 -0.35 -2.42 8.20
N ARG A 250 -0.14 -2.76 9.47
CA ARG A 250 -0.50 -4.07 10.04
C ARG A 250 0.01 -5.26 9.23
N GLY A 251 1.29 -5.23 8.85
CA GLY A 251 1.95 -6.29 8.10
C GLY A 251 1.69 -6.30 6.59
N GLU A 252 0.78 -5.48 6.08
CA GLU A 252 0.43 -5.41 4.65
C GLU A 252 1.07 -4.18 4.00
N ARG A 253 1.45 -4.29 2.72
CA ARG A 253 1.89 -3.13 1.92
C ARG A 253 0.71 -2.17 1.76
N HIS A 254 0.96 -0.89 2.02
CA HIS A 254 -0.05 0.16 2.03
C HIS A 254 0.56 1.49 1.55
N GLY A 255 -0.24 2.53 1.35
CA GLY A 255 0.28 3.88 1.09
C GLY A 255 1.12 3.96 -0.19
N GLU A 256 2.19 4.74 -0.20
CA GLU A 256 3.07 4.86 -1.37
C GLU A 256 4.21 3.84 -1.28
N GLY A 257 4.60 3.26 -2.43
CA GLY A 257 5.69 2.31 -2.43
C GLY A 257 6.23 1.95 -3.81
N ARG A 258 7.29 1.16 -3.78
CA ARG A 258 7.95 0.59 -4.94
C ARG A 258 8.11 -0.91 -4.76
N TRP A 259 7.51 -1.67 -5.66
CA TRP A 259 7.72 -3.09 -5.81
C TRP A 259 8.70 -3.38 -6.94
N ARG A 260 9.56 -4.36 -6.74
CA ARG A 260 10.38 -4.98 -7.79
C ARG A 260 10.30 -6.49 -7.63
N SER A 261 9.82 -7.19 -8.64
CA SER A 261 9.83 -8.66 -8.65
C SER A 261 11.18 -9.21 -9.13
N ALA A 262 11.37 -10.51 -8.92
CA ALA A 262 12.56 -11.25 -9.30
C ALA A 262 12.88 -11.20 -10.82
N ASP A 263 11.85 -11.14 -11.66
CA ASP A 263 11.96 -11.04 -13.13
C ASP A 263 12.39 -9.64 -13.61
N GLY A 264 12.42 -8.65 -12.71
CA GLY A 264 12.75 -7.26 -13.02
C GLY A 264 11.54 -6.36 -13.28
N THR A 265 10.32 -6.88 -13.28
CA THR A 265 9.10 -6.07 -13.31
C THR A 265 9.08 -5.14 -12.09
N THR A 266 8.71 -3.87 -12.28
CA THR A 266 8.64 -2.87 -11.21
C THR A 266 7.32 -2.14 -11.19
N TYR A 267 6.76 -1.93 -10.02
CA TYR A 267 5.62 -1.04 -9.80
C TYR A 267 6.04 0.11 -8.88
N THR A 268 5.63 1.33 -9.19
CA THR A 268 5.77 2.49 -8.31
C THR A 268 4.43 3.22 -8.24
N GLY A 269 3.89 3.38 -7.04
CA GLY A 269 2.58 4.00 -6.84
C GLY A 269 1.95 3.56 -5.53
N GLN A 270 0.62 3.63 -5.48
CA GLN A 270 -0.12 3.37 -4.26
C GLN A 270 -0.41 1.88 -4.05
N PHE A 271 -0.48 1.49 -2.79
CA PHE A 271 -0.79 0.14 -2.33
C PHE A 271 -1.94 0.20 -1.33
N GLN A 272 -2.79 -0.83 -1.38
CA GLN A 272 -3.82 -1.05 -0.37
C GLN A 272 -3.98 -2.54 -0.15
N ASN A 273 -3.78 -2.99 1.10
CA ASN A 273 -3.92 -4.38 1.53
C ASN A 273 -3.16 -5.33 0.58
N ASP A 274 -1.86 -5.06 0.40
CA ASP A 274 -0.96 -5.82 -0.48
C ASP A 274 -1.22 -5.75 -1.99
N GLN A 275 -2.19 -4.97 -2.45
CA GLN A 275 -2.52 -4.83 -3.87
C GLN A 275 -2.15 -3.46 -4.42
N PHE A 276 -1.83 -3.38 -5.71
CA PHE A 276 -1.71 -2.09 -6.40
C PHE A 276 -3.05 -1.36 -6.34
N HIS A 277 -3.00 -0.07 -6.03
CA HIS A 277 -4.17 0.76 -5.85
C HIS A 277 -3.89 2.19 -6.31
N GLY A 278 -4.94 3.03 -6.42
CA GLY A 278 -4.79 4.45 -6.70
C GLY A 278 -3.97 4.73 -7.96
N LYS A 279 -3.07 5.72 -7.93
CA LYS A 279 -2.23 6.04 -9.08
C LYS A 279 -0.92 5.26 -9.03
N GLY A 280 -0.48 4.72 -10.16
CA GLY A 280 0.81 4.06 -10.23
C GLY A 280 1.28 3.72 -11.65
N THR A 281 2.55 3.36 -11.75
CA THR A 281 3.23 2.93 -12.97
C THR A 281 3.81 1.53 -12.77
N LEU A 282 3.40 0.59 -13.63
CA LEU A 282 3.95 -0.74 -13.77
C LEU A 282 4.85 -0.80 -15.01
N THR A 283 6.12 -1.11 -14.83
CA THR A 283 7.07 -1.43 -15.91
C THR A 283 7.33 -2.93 -15.88
N LEU A 284 6.87 -3.63 -16.91
CA LEU A 284 7.05 -5.08 -17.06
C LEU A 284 8.49 -5.41 -17.50
N ALA A 285 8.92 -6.64 -17.20
CA ALA A 285 10.25 -7.13 -17.57
C ALA A 285 10.52 -7.12 -19.08
N ASN A 286 9.47 -7.22 -19.91
CA ASN A 286 9.57 -7.11 -21.37
C ASN A 286 9.77 -5.66 -21.88
N GLY A 287 9.65 -4.66 -21.00
CA GLY A 287 9.80 -3.24 -21.32
C GLY A 287 8.48 -2.49 -21.50
N ASP A 288 7.33 -3.18 -21.43
CA ASP A 288 6.02 -2.52 -21.48
C ASP A 288 5.79 -1.67 -20.23
N ILE A 289 5.14 -0.51 -20.40
CA ILE A 289 4.88 0.45 -19.33
C ILE A 289 3.39 0.75 -19.29
N LEU A 290 2.75 0.43 -18.16
CA LEU A 290 1.38 0.79 -17.83
C LEU A 290 1.40 1.91 -16.80
N THR A 291 0.68 3.00 -17.03
CA THR A 291 0.54 4.11 -16.07
C THR A 291 -0.91 4.51 -15.97
N GLY A 292 -1.48 4.57 -14.77
CA GLY A 292 -2.89 4.87 -14.64
C GLY A 292 -3.43 4.68 -13.23
N ASN A 293 -4.74 4.52 -13.17
CA ASN A 293 -5.45 4.19 -11.94
C ASN A 293 -5.56 2.66 -11.77
N TRP A 294 -5.37 2.20 -10.54
CA TRP A 294 -5.34 0.82 -10.13
C TRP A 294 -6.39 0.57 -9.04
N GLU A 295 -7.08 -0.55 -9.13
CA GLU A 295 -8.06 -1.01 -8.15
C GLU A 295 -7.93 -2.53 -8.04
N GLU A 296 -7.75 -3.04 -6.82
CA GLU A 296 -7.58 -4.47 -6.55
C GLU A 296 -6.50 -5.15 -7.44
N GLY A 297 -5.37 -4.46 -7.62
CA GLY A 297 -4.26 -4.97 -8.43
C GLY A 297 -4.44 -4.84 -9.94
N ARG A 298 -5.56 -4.28 -10.43
CA ARG A 298 -5.90 -4.17 -11.86
C ARG A 298 -6.03 -2.73 -12.32
N MET A 299 -5.68 -2.46 -13.57
CA MET A 299 -5.94 -1.16 -14.20
C MET A 299 -7.44 -0.94 -14.36
N ASN A 300 -7.93 0.14 -13.78
CA ASN A 300 -9.33 0.54 -13.80
C ASN A 300 -9.45 2.07 -13.87
N GLY A 301 -10.20 2.60 -14.82
CA GLY A 301 -10.29 4.03 -15.10
C GLY A 301 -9.25 4.49 -16.12
N HIS A 302 -8.84 5.76 -16.08
CA HIS A 302 -7.95 6.30 -17.11
C HIS A 302 -6.49 5.89 -16.92
N GLY A 303 -5.80 5.60 -18.03
CA GLY A 303 -4.38 5.26 -18.04
C GLY A 303 -3.79 5.26 -19.45
N SER A 304 -2.56 4.76 -19.54
CA SER A 304 -1.82 4.55 -20.77
C SER A 304 -1.01 3.26 -20.74
N LEU A 305 -0.88 2.61 -21.89
CA LEU A 305 0.04 1.51 -22.13
C LEU A 305 1.01 1.92 -23.24
N THR A 306 2.31 1.81 -22.99
CA THR A 306 3.36 1.89 -24.01
C THR A 306 4.05 0.54 -24.08
N THR A 307 3.99 -0.15 -25.21
CA THR A 307 4.72 -1.41 -25.36
C THR A 307 6.17 -1.18 -25.79
N ALA A 308 7.03 -2.17 -25.53
CA ALA A 308 8.42 -2.14 -25.95
C ALA A 308 8.58 -1.99 -27.49
N ASP A 309 7.62 -2.51 -28.25
CA ASP A 309 7.58 -2.40 -29.71
C ASP A 309 7.12 -1.03 -30.22
N GLY A 310 6.65 -0.14 -29.32
CA GLY A 310 6.28 1.24 -29.62
C GLY A 310 4.79 1.48 -29.85
N MET A 311 3.93 0.50 -29.56
CA MET A 311 2.48 0.73 -29.53
C MET A 311 2.14 1.61 -28.32
N LEU A 312 1.27 2.61 -28.52
CA LEU A 312 0.81 3.51 -27.47
C LEU A 312 -0.72 3.50 -27.42
N TYR A 313 -1.27 3.16 -26.26
CA TYR A 313 -2.67 3.37 -25.91
C TYR A 313 -2.80 4.44 -24.84
N VAL A 314 -3.78 5.34 -24.98
CA VAL A 314 -4.19 6.30 -23.95
C VAL A 314 -5.72 6.32 -23.91
N GLY A 315 -6.31 5.98 -22.77
CA GLY A 315 -7.76 5.86 -22.68
C GLY A 315 -8.24 5.26 -21.37
N GLY A 316 -9.46 4.73 -21.38
CA GLY A 316 -10.04 4.03 -20.24
C GLY A 316 -9.64 2.55 -20.19
N PHE A 317 -9.59 2.03 -18.97
CA PHE A 317 -9.37 0.63 -18.65
C PHE A 317 -10.50 0.12 -17.76
N ARG A 318 -10.85 -1.15 -17.91
CA ARG A 318 -11.73 -1.88 -17.00
C ARG A 318 -11.22 -3.30 -16.86
N ASN A 319 -10.79 -3.69 -15.66
CA ASN A 319 -10.18 -4.99 -15.39
C ASN A 319 -9.03 -5.32 -16.36
N ASP A 320 -8.07 -4.41 -16.49
CA ASP A 320 -6.88 -4.54 -17.36
C ASP A 320 -7.14 -4.46 -18.88
N GLU A 321 -8.40 -4.40 -19.32
CA GLU A 321 -8.77 -4.29 -20.73
C GLU A 321 -9.08 -2.85 -21.15
N PHE A 322 -8.77 -2.49 -22.40
CA PHE A 322 -9.17 -1.20 -22.97
C PHE A 322 -10.70 -1.06 -22.96
N HIS A 323 -11.19 0.08 -22.48
CA HIS A 323 -12.61 0.31 -22.30
C HIS A 323 -12.99 1.79 -22.37
N GLY A 324 -14.18 2.09 -22.91
CA GLY A 324 -14.63 3.47 -23.06
C GLY A 324 -13.86 4.22 -24.16
N GLN A 325 -13.68 5.52 -24.01
CA GLN A 325 -12.97 6.33 -25.00
C GLN A 325 -11.45 6.11 -24.90
N GLY A 326 -10.77 6.02 -26.05
CA GLY A 326 -9.33 5.94 -26.10
C GLY A 326 -8.73 6.23 -27.48
N ALA A 327 -7.41 6.37 -27.49
CA ALA A 327 -6.59 6.50 -28.68
C ALA A 327 -5.49 5.44 -28.67
N LEU A 328 -5.35 4.71 -29.77
CA LEU A 328 -4.35 3.67 -29.99
C LEU A 328 -3.49 4.05 -31.19
N THR A 329 -2.18 4.04 -31.04
CA THR A 329 -1.22 4.31 -32.11
C THR A 329 -0.23 3.15 -32.20
N TYR A 330 0.01 2.68 -33.42
CA TYR A 330 0.94 1.60 -33.71
C TYR A 330 2.24 2.14 -34.31
N PRO A 331 3.35 1.39 -34.23
CA PRO A 331 4.65 1.79 -34.79
C PRO A 331 4.65 1.97 -36.32
N ASP A 332 3.75 1.28 -37.02
CA ASP A 332 3.59 1.37 -38.48
C ASP A 332 2.83 2.63 -38.94
N GLY A 333 2.44 3.50 -37.99
CA GLY A 333 1.67 4.72 -38.24
C GLY A 333 0.16 4.52 -38.26
N ARG A 334 -0.33 3.28 -38.11
CA ARG A 334 -1.76 3.02 -37.92
C ARG A 334 -2.22 3.65 -36.61
N SER A 335 -3.41 4.21 -36.59
CA SER A 335 -4.01 4.73 -35.37
C SER A 335 -5.52 4.57 -35.34
N TYR A 336 -6.08 4.51 -34.15
CA TYR A 336 -7.51 4.48 -33.90
C TYR A 336 -7.84 5.45 -32.77
N GLU A 337 -8.88 6.25 -32.95
CA GLU A 337 -9.47 7.09 -31.90
C GLU A 337 -10.96 6.82 -31.84
N GLY A 338 -11.47 6.40 -30.68
CA GLY A 338 -12.88 6.06 -30.53
C GLY A 338 -13.19 5.25 -29.28
N GLU A 339 -14.33 4.57 -29.33
CA GLU A 339 -14.80 3.72 -28.24
C GLU A 339 -14.14 2.33 -28.26
N PHE A 340 -13.94 1.77 -27.08
CA PHE A 340 -13.41 0.43 -26.82
C PHE A 340 -14.36 -0.35 -25.91
N SER A 341 -14.48 -1.65 -26.14
CA SER A 341 -15.15 -2.57 -25.23
C SER A 341 -14.39 -3.89 -25.19
N ASN A 342 -14.01 -4.32 -23.99
CA ASN A 342 -13.28 -5.56 -23.73
C ASN A 342 -12.04 -5.71 -24.64
N GLY A 343 -11.24 -4.65 -24.76
CA GLY A 343 -10.02 -4.65 -25.59
C GLY A 343 -10.23 -4.38 -27.08
N GLU A 344 -11.46 -4.41 -27.60
CA GLU A 344 -11.73 -4.27 -29.04
C GLU A 344 -12.34 -2.91 -29.40
N PHE A 345 -12.15 -2.48 -30.65
CA PHE A 345 -12.82 -1.30 -31.19
C PHE A 345 -14.35 -1.50 -31.16
N HIS A 346 -15.05 -0.50 -30.65
CA HIS A 346 -16.49 -0.53 -30.49
C HIS A 346 -17.09 0.85 -30.74
N GLY A 347 -18.42 0.96 -30.77
CA GLY A 347 -19.11 2.25 -30.82
C GLY A 347 -18.70 3.09 -32.03
N LYS A 348 -18.49 4.40 -31.86
CA LYS A 348 -17.98 5.27 -32.93
C LYS A 348 -16.46 5.38 -32.85
N GLY A 349 -15.80 5.38 -34.00
CA GLY A 349 -14.35 5.54 -34.09
C GLY A 349 -13.84 6.01 -35.44
N SER A 350 -12.60 6.47 -35.44
CA SER A 350 -11.83 6.89 -36.61
C SER A 350 -10.51 6.12 -36.63
N GLU A 351 -10.28 5.33 -37.68
CA GLU A 351 -9.05 4.58 -37.88
C GLU A 351 -8.27 5.11 -39.08
N VAL A 352 -6.97 5.32 -38.91
CA VAL A 352 -6.02 5.57 -39.99
C VAL A 352 -5.18 4.31 -40.17
N PHE A 353 -5.17 3.76 -41.37
CA PHE A 353 -4.40 2.58 -41.73
C PHE A 353 -2.94 2.95 -42.07
N ALA A 354 -2.04 1.98 -42.00
CA ALA A 354 -0.63 2.18 -42.34
C ALA A 354 -0.41 2.63 -43.80
N ASP A 355 -1.31 2.29 -44.71
CA ASP A 355 -1.29 2.74 -46.12
C ASP A 355 -1.91 4.14 -46.32
N GLY A 356 -2.32 4.80 -45.23
CA GLY A 356 -2.92 6.14 -45.22
C GLY A 356 -4.42 6.16 -45.51
N LYS A 357 -5.07 5.00 -45.71
CA LYS A 357 -6.55 4.97 -45.74
C LYS A 357 -7.10 5.44 -44.40
N LYS A 358 -8.33 5.95 -44.42
CA LYS A 358 -9.03 6.38 -43.22
C LYS A 358 -10.46 5.86 -43.19
N TYR A 359 -10.85 5.22 -42.10
CA TYR A 359 -12.23 4.88 -41.80
C TYR A 359 -12.79 5.81 -40.73
N ASP A 360 -13.95 6.38 -40.96
CA ASP A 360 -14.75 7.12 -39.98
C ASP A 360 -16.13 6.44 -39.89
N GLY A 361 -16.47 5.77 -38.78
CA GLY A 361 -17.71 5.01 -38.71
C GLY A 361 -17.98 4.34 -37.38
N GLN A 362 -18.80 3.28 -37.40
CA GLN A 362 -19.08 2.49 -36.20
C GLN A 362 -18.32 1.17 -36.22
N TYR A 363 -18.04 0.63 -35.03
CA TYR A 363 -17.36 -0.62 -34.82
C TYR A 363 -18.17 -1.53 -33.92
N MET A 364 -18.08 -2.83 -34.16
CA MET A 364 -18.61 -3.89 -33.31
C MET A 364 -17.64 -5.06 -33.34
N GLU A 365 -17.11 -5.42 -32.17
CA GLU A 365 -16.13 -6.50 -32.01
C GLU A 365 -14.93 -6.34 -32.96
N GLY A 366 -14.33 -5.15 -32.98
CA GLY A 366 -13.19 -4.83 -33.82
C GLY A 366 -13.48 -4.65 -35.31
N LYS A 367 -14.72 -4.91 -35.77
CA LYS A 367 -15.08 -4.87 -37.21
C LYS A 367 -15.92 -3.64 -37.53
N PHE A 368 -15.80 -3.14 -38.76
CA PHE A 368 -16.70 -2.09 -39.27
C PHE A 368 -18.16 -2.54 -39.15
N HIS A 369 -18.97 -1.66 -38.61
CA HIS A 369 -20.40 -1.86 -38.41
C HIS A 369 -21.15 -0.55 -38.66
N GLY A 370 -22.46 -0.63 -38.87
CA GLY A 370 -23.29 0.56 -39.01
C GLY A 370 -22.83 1.47 -40.16
N LYS A 371 -23.14 2.77 -40.09
CA LYS A 371 -22.73 3.70 -41.16
C LYS A 371 -21.25 4.06 -41.01
N GLY A 372 -20.51 4.01 -42.11
CA GLY A 372 -19.10 4.39 -42.15
C GLY A 372 -18.67 4.98 -43.48
N LEU A 373 -17.59 5.74 -43.44
CA LEU A 373 -16.97 6.40 -44.57
C LEU A 373 -15.48 6.05 -44.61
N LEU A 374 -15.08 5.46 -45.71
CA LEU A 374 -13.75 4.91 -45.91
C LEU A 374 -13.09 5.66 -47.05
N ARG A 375 -11.97 6.33 -46.78
CA ARG A 375 -11.30 7.27 -47.68
C ARG A 375 -9.91 6.78 -48.00
N ASN A 376 -9.54 6.84 -49.27
CA ASN A 376 -8.18 6.63 -49.73
C ASN A 376 -7.37 7.93 -49.70
N PRO A 377 -6.02 7.86 -49.62
CA PRO A 377 -5.15 9.02 -49.76
C PRO A 377 -5.35 9.82 -51.06
N ASN A 378 -5.72 9.15 -52.17
CA ASN A 378 -5.99 9.78 -53.46
C ASN A 378 -7.35 10.54 -53.51
N GLY A 379 -8.10 10.56 -52.41
CA GLY A 379 -9.38 11.25 -52.28
C GLY A 379 -10.62 10.43 -52.68
N SER A 380 -10.45 9.25 -53.27
CA SER A 380 -11.57 8.33 -53.50
C SER A 380 -12.15 7.80 -52.19
N SER A 381 -13.44 7.45 -52.17
CA SER A 381 -14.11 7.02 -50.94
C SER A 381 -15.26 6.05 -51.15
N ILE A 382 -15.52 5.24 -50.12
CA ILE A 382 -16.67 4.34 -49.99
C ILE A 382 -17.48 4.76 -48.77
N GLU A 383 -18.73 5.15 -48.98
CA GLU A 383 -19.70 5.40 -47.91
C GLU A 383 -20.75 4.28 -47.94
N ALA A 384 -20.88 3.53 -46.85
CA ALA A 384 -21.76 2.37 -46.77
C ALA A 384 -22.31 2.17 -45.36
N THR A 385 -23.33 1.31 -45.27
CA THR A 385 -23.62 0.62 -44.01
C THR A 385 -22.84 -0.69 -44.00
N PHE A 386 -22.09 -0.99 -42.94
CA PHE A 386 -21.29 -2.19 -42.79
C PHE A 386 -21.96 -3.18 -41.83
N ARG A 387 -21.76 -4.47 -42.07
CA ARG A 387 -22.18 -5.55 -41.19
C ARG A 387 -21.05 -6.57 -41.11
N HIS A 388 -20.40 -6.67 -39.95
CA HIS A 388 -19.23 -7.54 -39.71
C HIS A 388 -18.07 -7.32 -40.68
N GLY A 389 -17.75 -6.05 -40.97
CA GLY A 389 -16.64 -5.67 -41.86
C GLY A 389 -17.01 -5.51 -43.32
N GLU A 390 -18.16 -6.04 -43.76
CA GLU A 390 -18.57 -5.99 -45.16
C GLU A 390 -19.62 -4.91 -45.43
N PRO A 391 -19.54 -4.17 -46.56
CA PRO A 391 -20.62 -3.29 -47.00
C PRO A 391 -21.94 -4.07 -47.16
N TYR A 392 -23.04 -3.45 -46.76
CA TYR A 392 -24.39 -4.00 -46.81
C TYR A 392 -25.38 -2.99 -47.41
N GLY A 393 -26.17 -3.46 -48.38
CA GLY A 393 -27.24 -2.68 -48.99
C GLY A 393 -26.71 -1.72 -50.06
N GLN A 394 -27.05 -0.44 -49.91
CA GLN A 394 -26.65 0.58 -50.87
C GLN A 394 -25.31 1.20 -50.47
N VAL A 395 -24.40 1.27 -51.44
CA VAL A 395 -23.04 1.81 -51.27
C VAL A 395 -22.88 3.03 -52.17
N ARG A 396 -22.32 4.11 -51.65
CA ARG A 396 -21.96 5.31 -52.41
C ARG A 396 -20.44 5.33 -52.59
N LEU A 397 -20.00 5.30 -53.85
CA LEU A 397 -18.59 5.34 -54.24
C LEU A 397 -18.28 6.73 -54.81
N THR A 398 -17.16 7.31 -54.43
CA THR A 398 -16.63 8.55 -55.01
C THR A 398 -15.25 8.28 -55.57
N THR A 399 -15.01 8.57 -56.85
CA THR A 399 -13.69 8.42 -57.47
C THR A 399 -12.75 9.57 -57.06
N ALA A 400 -11.45 9.42 -57.31
CA ALA A 400 -10.47 10.49 -57.08
C ALA A 400 -10.78 11.77 -57.90
N ALA A 401 -11.45 11.62 -59.05
CA ALA A 401 -11.92 12.74 -59.87
C ALA A 401 -13.22 13.40 -59.33
N GLY A 402 -13.77 12.89 -58.23
CA GLY A 402 -15.02 13.39 -57.62
C GLY A 402 -16.30 12.84 -58.28
N GLU A 403 -16.20 11.83 -59.14
CA GLU A 403 -17.38 11.21 -59.73
C GLU A 403 -18.06 10.27 -58.74
N VAL A 404 -19.37 10.41 -58.63
CA VAL A 404 -20.17 9.66 -57.66
C VAL A 404 -20.91 8.53 -58.36
N PHE A 405 -20.87 7.35 -57.75
CA PHE A 405 -21.59 6.16 -58.17
C PHE A 405 -22.37 5.56 -57.00
N THR A 406 -23.49 4.92 -57.31
CA THR A 406 -24.24 4.10 -56.36
C THR A 406 -24.12 2.63 -56.78
N ALA A 407 -23.81 1.75 -55.84
CA ALA A 407 -23.81 0.30 -55.99
C ALA A 407 -24.80 -0.35 -55.02
N ARG A 408 -25.17 -1.59 -55.29
CA ARG A 408 -25.95 -2.42 -54.37
C ARG A 408 -25.21 -3.73 -54.14
N THR A 409 -25.13 -4.19 -52.90
CA THR A 409 -24.44 -5.44 -52.56
C THR A 409 -25.12 -6.69 -53.16
N THR A 410 -26.39 -6.58 -53.56
CA THR A 410 -27.13 -7.61 -54.31
C THR A 410 -26.77 -7.68 -55.79
N GLU A 411 -26.07 -6.69 -56.34
CA GLU A 411 -25.67 -6.61 -57.75
C GLU A 411 -24.15 -6.33 -57.87
N PRO A 412 -23.27 -7.29 -57.51
CA PRO A 412 -21.83 -7.06 -57.49
C PRO A 412 -21.28 -6.63 -58.85
N GLY A 413 -20.42 -5.61 -58.84
CA GLY A 413 -19.79 -5.04 -60.04
C GLY A 413 -20.66 -4.07 -60.84
N VAL A 414 -21.96 -3.95 -60.52
CA VAL A 414 -22.88 -3.01 -61.19
C VAL A 414 -23.01 -1.72 -60.39
N CYS A 415 -22.77 -0.60 -61.06
CA CYS A 415 -22.85 0.74 -60.50
C CYS A 415 -23.69 1.68 -61.37
N TYR A 416 -24.26 2.70 -60.75
CA TYR A 416 -25.04 3.75 -61.39
C TYR A 416 -24.38 5.08 -61.10
N ARG A 417 -23.87 5.76 -62.13
CA ARG A 417 -23.32 7.11 -61.99
C ARG A 417 -24.41 8.07 -61.51
N GLU A 418 -24.07 9.01 -60.64
CA GLU A 418 -25.01 10.00 -60.12
C GLU A 418 -25.72 10.73 -61.28
N LYS A 419 -27.04 10.86 -61.20
CA LYS A 419 -27.93 11.40 -62.25
C LYS A 419 -28.01 10.57 -63.55
N SER A 420 -27.55 9.32 -63.54
CA SER A 420 -27.69 8.36 -64.64
C SER A 420 -28.42 7.11 -64.17
N TYR A 421 -29.39 6.64 -64.96
CA TYR A 421 -30.06 5.35 -64.76
C TYR A 421 -29.37 4.20 -65.52
N ARG A 422 -28.34 4.50 -66.31
CA ARG A 422 -27.60 3.50 -67.07
C ARG A 422 -26.65 2.75 -66.15
N ALA A 423 -26.83 1.43 -66.06
CA ALA A 423 -25.91 0.52 -65.40
C ALA A 423 -24.54 0.55 -66.10
N THR A 424 -23.48 0.65 -65.30
CA THR A 424 -22.08 0.60 -65.73
C THR A 424 -21.29 -0.33 -64.82
N GLN A 425 -20.11 -0.78 -65.25
CA GLN A 425 -19.17 -1.43 -64.35
C GLN A 425 -18.78 -0.45 -63.23
N CYS A 426 -18.66 -0.95 -62.00
CA CYS A 426 -18.15 -0.13 -60.91
C CYS A 426 -16.74 0.38 -61.19
N PRO A 427 -16.45 1.65 -60.83
CA PRO A 427 -15.11 2.18 -60.96
C PRO A 427 -14.16 1.34 -60.12
N GLN A 428 -12.98 1.03 -60.67
CA GLN A 428 -11.90 0.47 -59.88
C GLN A 428 -11.40 1.57 -58.95
N LEU A 429 -11.70 1.45 -57.65
CA LEU A 429 -11.15 2.35 -56.65
C LEU A 429 -9.78 1.80 -56.27
N GLU A 430 -8.73 2.51 -56.67
CA GLU A 430 -7.35 2.13 -56.35
C GLU A 430 -7.21 1.82 -54.85
N GLY A 431 -6.74 0.61 -54.52
CA GLY A 431 -6.59 0.14 -53.14
C GLY A 431 -7.78 -0.63 -52.53
N TRP A 432 -8.83 -0.95 -53.31
CA TRP A 432 -10.01 -1.72 -52.89
C TRP A 432 -10.29 -2.93 -53.78
#